data_AF-A0A7V7X4F6-F1
#
_entry.id   AF-A0A7V7X4F6-F1
#
_cell.length_a   1.000
_cell.length_b   1.000
_cell.length_c   1.000
_cell.angle_alpha   90.00
_cell.angle_beta   90.00
_cell.angle_gamma   90.00
#
_symmetry.space_group_name_H-M   'P 1'
#
loop_
_entity.id
_entity.type
_entity.pdbx_description
1 polymer ?
#
loop_
_entity_poly.entity_id
_entity_poly.type
_entity_poly.pdbx_seq_one_letter_code
_entity_poly.pdbx_strand_id
1 'polypeptide(L)'
;MISHKDFFDQVIVNIEKIAAGTSVAIVSSDGLVLHSNVKDETAESQLGSFSSVFLDEGKKIFSVPADNSTESAKEEIQTTVTVGGKRVFVLTQLLNDAFLVILGEDKSKTNEFLKRSLEESDRLQAMIQKEEIAF
;
A
#
# COMPACT_ATOMS: atom_id res chain seq x y z
N MET A 1 5.05 -0.98 23.73
CA MET A 1 4.10 -1.52 22.74
C MET A 1 3.32 -0.35 22.17
N ILE A 2 3.32 -0.21 20.85
CA ILE A 2 2.51 0.79 20.12
C ILE A 2 1.30 0.06 19.54
N SER A 3 0.14 0.71 19.45
CA SER A 3 -1.03 0.06 18.85
C SER A 3 -0.90 -0.02 17.33
N HIS A 4 -1.54 -1.01 16.69
CA HIS A 4 -1.60 -1.09 15.22
C HIS A 4 -2.21 0.18 14.61
N LYS A 5 -3.20 0.78 15.30
CA LYS A 5 -3.84 2.01 14.87
C LYS A 5 -2.86 3.18 14.85
N ASP A 6 -2.08 3.37 15.91
CA ASP A 6 -1.08 4.45 15.99
C ASP A 6 0.02 4.29 14.92
N PHE A 7 0.41 3.05 14.61
CA PHE A 7 1.33 2.78 13.53
C PHE A 7 0.76 3.21 12.17
N PHE A 8 -0.49 2.82 11.87
CA PHE A 8 -1.16 3.20 10.63
C PHE A 8 -1.39 4.71 10.51
N ASP A 9 -1.76 5.38 11.60
CA ASP A 9 -1.83 6.85 11.66
C ASP A 9 -0.47 7.48 11.28
N GLN A 10 0.63 6.93 11.80
CA GLN A 10 1.97 7.44 11.50
C GLN A 10 2.40 7.18 10.05
N VAL A 11 2.07 6.01 9.47
CA VAL A 11 2.32 5.70 8.05
C VAL A 11 1.64 6.73 7.15
N ILE A 12 0.34 6.98 7.40
CA ILE A 12 -0.45 7.95 6.62
C ILE A 12 0.19 9.34 6.70
N VAL A 13 0.48 9.83 7.91
CA VAL A 13 1.09 11.14 8.12
C VAL A 13 2.47 11.26 7.44
N ASN A 14 3.27 10.19 7.42
CA ASN A 14 4.58 10.21 6.78
C ASN A 14 4.48 10.30 5.24
N ILE A 15 3.46 9.67 4.65
CA ILE A 15 3.23 9.66 3.21
C ILE A 15 2.58 10.95 2.73
N GLU A 16 1.58 11.47 3.47
CA GLU A 16 0.91 12.75 3.17
C GLU A 16 1.90 13.92 3.05
N LYS A 17 2.99 13.89 3.83
CA LYS A 17 4.02 14.94 3.81
C LYS A 17 4.80 15.00 2.49
N ILE A 18 4.76 13.98 1.65
CA ILE A 18 5.47 13.95 0.37
C ILE A 18 4.87 14.95 -0.61
N ALA A 19 3.53 14.99 -0.70
CA ALA A 19 2.82 15.92 -1.57
C ALA A 19 1.42 16.22 -1.05
N ALA A 20 1.00 17.48 -1.16
CA ALA A 20 -0.37 17.88 -0.88
C ALA A 20 -1.36 17.17 -1.81
N GLY A 21 -2.56 16.86 -1.30
CA GLY A 21 -3.60 16.16 -2.07
C GLY A 21 -3.37 14.66 -2.23
N THR A 22 -2.36 14.08 -1.56
CA THR A 22 -2.15 12.63 -1.56
C THR A 22 -3.23 11.93 -0.73
N SER A 23 -3.93 10.98 -1.35
CA SER A 23 -4.83 10.07 -0.64
C SER A 23 -4.07 8.81 -0.26
N VAL A 24 -4.19 8.38 0.99
CA VAL A 24 -3.49 7.22 1.54
C VAL A 24 -4.49 6.36 2.28
N ALA A 25 -4.51 5.07 1.96
CA ALA A 25 -5.36 4.10 2.62
C ALA A 25 -4.60 2.81 2.89
N ILE A 26 -5.01 2.10 3.92
CA ILE A 26 -4.64 0.72 4.18
C ILE A 26 -5.89 -0.10 3.90
N VAL A 27 -5.78 -1.01 2.93
CA VAL A 27 -6.89 -1.79 2.42
C VAL A 27 -6.59 -3.27 2.58
N SER A 28 -7.60 -4.07 2.85
CA SER A 28 -7.46 -5.52 2.78
C SER A 28 -7.49 -6.03 1.34
N SER A 29 -7.14 -7.30 1.15
CA SER A 29 -7.13 -7.96 -0.17
C SER A 29 -8.49 -7.97 -0.89
N ASP A 30 -9.60 -7.85 -0.15
CA ASP A 30 -10.97 -7.74 -0.66
C ASP A 30 -11.43 -6.29 -0.93
N GLY A 31 -10.60 -5.30 -0.58
CA GLY A 31 -10.88 -3.88 -0.81
C GLY A 31 -11.60 -3.16 0.32
N LEU A 32 -11.78 -3.80 1.47
CA LEU A 32 -12.23 -3.10 2.68
C LEU A 32 -11.13 -2.12 3.13
N VAL A 33 -11.50 -0.86 3.33
CA VAL A 33 -10.58 0.15 3.86
C VAL A 33 -10.51 -0.02 5.38
N LEU A 34 -9.32 -0.38 5.86
CA LEU A 34 -9.03 -0.58 7.29
C LEU A 34 -8.68 0.74 7.97
N HIS A 35 -8.01 1.64 7.23
CA HIS A 35 -7.59 2.94 7.72
C HIS A 35 -7.30 3.90 6.56
N SER A 36 -7.64 5.18 6.65
CA SER A 36 -7.33 6.15 5.57
C SER A 36 -7.28 7.60 6.05
N ASN A 37 -6.72 8.48 5.21
CA ASN A 37 -6.85 9.94 5.36
C ASN A 37 -8.01 10.55 4.55
N VAL A 38 -8.75 9.72 3.82
CA VAL A 38 -9.76 10.17 2.87
C VAL A 38 -11.04 10.48 3.64
N LYS A 39 -11.44 11.75 3.68
CA LYS A 39 -12.61 12.19 4.48
C LYS A 39 -13.95 11.93 3.82
N ASP A 40 -13.96 11.79 2.49
CA ASP A 40 -15.17 11.53 1.73
C ASP A 40 -15.39 10.01 1.64
N GLU A 41 -16.44 9.51 2.30
CA GLU A 41 -16.73 8.07 2.39
C GLU A 41 -16.92 7.43 1.00
N THR A 42 -17.44 8.19 0.03
CA THR A 42 -17.61 7.69 -1.33
C THR A 42 -16.26 7.51 -2.02
N ALA A 43 -15.36 8.49 -1.92
CA ALA A 43 -14.02 8.42 -2.47
C ALA A 43 -13.17 7.34 -1.77
N GLU A 44 -13.32 7.18 -0.46
CA GLU A 44 -12.67 6.12 0.31
C GLU A 44 -13.13 4.73 -0.16
N SER A 45 -14.44 4.52 -0.27
CA SER A 45 -15.02 3.26 -0.78
C SER A 45 -14.59 2.97 -2.22
N GLN A 46 -14.52 4.00 -3.08
CA GLN A 46 -14.02 3.88 -4.44
C GLN A 46 -12.54 3.50 -4.47
N LEU A 47 -11.72 4.08 -3.59
CA LEU A 47 -10.30 3.76 -3.48
C LEU A 47 -10.08 2.30 -3.06
N GLY A 48 -10.85 1.83 -2.06
CA GLY A 48 -10.84 0.42 -1.65
C GLY A 48 -11.26 -0.53 -2.78
N SER A 49 -12.39 -0.23 -3.43
CA SER A 49 -12.91 -1.03 -4.55
C SER A 49 -11.96 -1.08 -5.75
N PHE A 50 -11.34 0.05 -6.10
CA PHE A 50 -10.36 0.12 -7.17
C PHE A 50 -9.12 -0.71 -6.83
N SER A 51 -8.69 -0.67 -5.56
CA SER A 51 -7.52 -1.41 -5.09
C SER A 51 -7.75 -2.92 -5.14
N SER A 52 -8.94 -3.43 -4.78
CA SER A 52 -9.22 -4.87 -4.86
C SER A 52 -9.31 -5.39 -6.28
N VAL A 53 -9.92 -4.63 -7.21
CA VAL A 53 -9.89 -4.96 -8.64
C VAL A 53 -8.46 -5.02 -9.14
N PHE A 54 -7.62 -4.05 -8.74
CA PHE A 54 -6.23 -4.03 -9.13
C PHE A 54 -5.43 -5.20 -8.56
N LEU A 55 -5.70 -5.60 -7.31
CA LEU A 55 -5.09 -6.76 -6.69
C LEU A 55 -5.52 -8.08 -7.36
N ASP A 56 -6.80 -8.23 -7.68
CA ASP A 56 -7.32 -9.44 -8.33
C ASP A 56 -6.81 -9.59 -9.77
N GLU A 57 -6.85 -8.51 -10.56
CA GLU A 57 -6.32 -8.49 -11.92
C GLU A 57 -4.78 -8.53 -11.95
N GLY A 58 -4.13 -7.83 -11.03
CA GLY A 58 -2.68 -7.86 -10.85
C GLY A 58 -2.20 -9.27 -10.54
N LYS A 59 -2.83 -9.98 -9.60
CA LYS A 59 -2.53 -11.40 -9.34
C LYS A 59 -2.65 -12.25 -10.59
N LYS A 60 -3.69 -12.07 -11.42
CA LYS A 60 -3.85 -12.81 -12.69
C LYS A 60 -2.73 -12.51 -13.68
N ILE A 61 -2.28 -11.26 -13.79
CA ILE A 61 -1.22 -10.83 -14.73
C ILE A 61 0.18 -11.26 -14.25
N PHE A 62 0.44 -11.20 -12.94
CA PHE A 62 1.73 -11.59 -12.36
C PHE A 62 1.81 -13.09 -12.02
N SER A 63 0.70 -13.83 -12.04
CA SER A 63 0.65 -15.30 -11.90
C SER A 63 1.10 -16.07 -13.15
N VAL A 64 1.93 -15.47 -14.01
CA VAL A 64 2.68 -16.26 -15.00
C VAL A 64 3.63 -17.16 -14.22
N PRO A 65 3.54 -18.50 -14.35
CA PRO A 65 4.36 -19.39 -13.55
C PRO A 65 5.83 -19.14 -13.85
N ALA A 66 6.58 -18.77 -12.81
CA ALA A 66 8.03 -18.76 -12.84
C ALA A 66 8.55 -20.19 -12.95
N ASP A 67 8.64 -20.72 -14.17
CA ASP A 67 9.58 -21.79 -14.47
C ASP A 67 10.99 -21.21 -14.32
N ASN A 68 11.59 -21.32 -13.13
CA ASN A 68 12.98 -21.73 -12.90
C ASN A 68 13.48 -21.44 -11.47
N SER A 69 13.73 -22.54 -10.74
CA SER A 69 14.79 -22.76 -9.75
C SER A 69 15.02 -21.73 -8.62
N THR A 70 14.89 -22.26 -7.40
CA THR A 70 15.51 -21.88 -6.12
C THR A 70 14.91 -20.72 -5.30
N GLU A 71 14.36 -21.16 -4.15
CA GLU A 71 14.21 -20.46 -2.86
C GLU A 71 13.10 -19.41 -2.74
N SER A 72 12.22 -19.67 -1.78
CA SER A 72 11.01 -18.92 -1.41
C SER A 72 11.32 -17.47 -1.00
N ALA A 73 11.54 -16.59 -1.96
CA ALA A 73 11.32 -15.17 -1.75
C ALA A 73 9.81 -14.96 -1.60
N LYS A 74 9.35 -14.49 -0.43
CA LYS A 74 8.02 -13.87 -0.34
C LYS A 74 8.01 -12.77 -1.41
N GLU A 75 7.30 -12.98 -2.51
CA GLU A 75 7.13 -11.97 -3.54
C GLU A 75 6.32 -10.83 -2.92
N GLU A 76 7.01 -9.79 -2.46
CA GLU A 76 6.38 -8.57 -1.99
C GLU A 76 5.66 -7.94 -3.19
N ILE A 77 4.33 -7.95 -3.15
CA ILE A 77 3.54 -7.34 -4.22
C ILE A 77 3.72 -5.83 -4.10
N GLN A 78 4.58 -5.30 -4.96
CA GLN A 78 4.72 -3.87 -5.17
C GLN A 78 4.33 -3.53 -6.60
N THR A 79 3.38 -2.60 -6.76
CA THR A 79 2.94 -2.18 -8.08
C THR A 79 2.71 -0.68 -8.14
N THR A 80 3.17 -0.08 -9.23
CA THR A 80 2.97 1.34 -9.53
C THR A 80 2.24 1.49 -10.84
N VAL A 81 1.20 2.32 -10.86
CA VAL A 81 0.45 2.66 -12.07
C VAL A 81 0.39 4.17 -12.20
N THR A 82 0.65 4.67 -13.40
CA THR A 82 0.38 6.08 -13.73
C THR A 82 -1.04 6.21 -14.25
N VAL A 83 -1.89 6.96 -13.56
CA VAL A 83 -3.30 7.17 -13.92
C VAL A 83 -3.46 8.52 -14.61
N GLY A 84 -4.04 8.52 -15.82
CA GLY A 84 -4.35 9.75 -16.57
C GLY A 84 -3.13 10.63 -16.92
N GLY A 85 -1.93 10.05 -16.91
CA GLY A 85 -0.67 10.73 -17.27
C GLY A 85 -0.16 11.77 -16.27
N LYS A 86 -0.86 12.00 -15.15
CA LYS A 86 -0.50 12.98 -14.11
C LYS A 86 -0.50 12.40 -12.69
N ARG A 87 -1.43 11.48 -12.40
CA ARG A 87 -1.57 10.87 -11.09
C ARG A 87 -0.74 9.60 -11.00
N VAL A 88 -0.38 9.23 -9.79
CA VAL A 88 0.32 8.00 -9.47
C VAL A 88 -0.49 7.21 -8.46
N PHE A 89 -0.64 5.92 -8.74
CA PHE A 89 -1.23 4.94 -7.85
C PHE A 89 -0.11 3.97 -7.44
N VAL A 90 0.20 3.90 -6.16
CA VAL A 90 1.17 2.96 -5.59
C VAL A 90 0.43 2.01 -4.68
N LEU A 91 0.73 0.73 -4.83
CA LEU A 91 0.23 -0.33 -4.00
C LEU A 91 1.41 -1.14 -3.48
N THR A 92 1.50 -1.29 -2.16
CA THR A 92 2.57 -2.00 -1.47
C THR A 92 1.98 -2.92 -0.43
N GLN A 93 2.32 -4.20 -0.47
CA GLN A 93 1.89 -5.16 0.54
C GLN A 93 2.53 -4.84 1.91
N LEU A 94 1.73 -4.77 2.97
CA LEU A 94 2.21 -4.56 4.34
C LEU A 94 2.32 -5.89 5.09
N LEU A 95 1.24 -6.68 5.06
CA LEU A 95 1.10 -8.00 5.68
C LEU A 95 0.23 -8.89 4.77
N ASN A 96 0.19 -10.20 5.03
CA ASN A 96 -0.45 -11.23 4.18
C ASN A 96 -1.71 -10.73 3.44
N ASP A 97 -2.63 -10.05 4.13
CA ASP A 97 -3.88 -9.54 3.56
C ASP A 97 -4.08 -8.03 3.66
N ALA A 98 -3.07 -7.23 4.03
CA ALA A 98 -3.17 -5.78 4.16
C ALA A 98 -2.20 -5.06 3.22
N PHE A 99 -2.68 -4.03 2.53
CA PHE A 99 -1.97 -3.29 1.51
C PHE A 99 -2.02 -1.79 1.79
N LEU A 100 -0.88 -1.14 1.68
CA LEU A 100 -0.76 0.30 1.63
C LEU A 100 -1.06 0.78 0.21
N VAL A 101 -2.00 1.70 0.09
CA VAL A 101 -2.44 2.33 -1.16
C VAL A 101 -2.18 3.82 -1.09
N ILE A 102 -1.53 4.35 -2.12
CA ILE A 102 -1.22 5.78 -2.25
C ILE A 102 -1.74 6.25 -3.60
N LEU A 103 -2.60 7.26 -3.60
CA LEU A 103 -3.03 7.98 -4.79
C LEU A 103 -2.51 9.42 -4.71
N GLY A 104 -1.43 9.69 -5.43
CA GLY A 104 -0.79 11.00 -5.53
C GLY A 104 -1.24 11.75 -6.79
N GLU A 105 -1.40 13.07 -6.70
CA GLU A 105 -1.77 13.91 -7.85
C GLU A 105 -0.57 14.33 -8.73
N ASP A 106 0.65 14.14 -8.23
CA ASP A 106 1.90 14.52 -8.91
C ASP A 106 2.79 13.30 -9.19
N LYS A 107 2.80 12.83 -10.44
CA LYS A 107 3.66 11.73 -10.88
C LYS A 107 5.16 11.99 -10.71
N SER A 108 5.62 13.25 -10.60
CA SER A 108 7.05 13.51 -10.37
C SER A 108 7.52 12.96 -9.02
N LYS A 109 6.58 12.77 -8.10
CA LYS A 109 6.78 12.20 -6.76
C LYS A 109 6.71 10.69 -6.70
N THR A 110 6.51 10.00 -7.83
CA THR A 110 6.39 8.53 -7.89
C THR A 110 7.51 7.80 -7.14
N ASN A 111 8.78 8.19 -7.37
CA ASN A 111 9.92 7.55 -6.70
C ASN A 111 9.94 7.82 -5.18
N GLU A 112 9.49 9.01 -4.74
CA GLU A 112 9.40 9.35 -3.32
C GLU A 112 8.29 8.53 -2.64
N PHE A 113 7.12 8.38 -3.30
CA PHE A 113 6.04 7.53 -2.82
C PHE A 113 6.45 6.07 -2.74
N LEU A 114 7.11 5.54 -3.78
CA LEU A 114 7.61 4.17 -3.79
C LEU A 114 8.58 3.92 -2.65
N LYS A 115 9.60 4.78 -2.53
CA LYS A 115 10.60 4.68 -1.48
C LYS A 115 9.96 4.72 -0.09
N ARG A 116 9.08 5.68 0.18
CA ARG A 116 8.41 5.78 1.48
C ARG A 116 7.52 4.56 1.75
N SER A 117 6.79 4.07 0.75
CA SER A 117 5.91 2.91 0.93
C SER A 117 6.67 1.66 1.36
N LEU A 118 7.87 1.43 0.80
CA LEU A 118 8.76 0.32 1.19
C LEU A 118 9.31 0.52 2.59
N GLU A 119 9.81 1.73 2.90
CA GLU A 119 10.33 2.03 4.24
C GLU A 119 9.28 1.78 5.34
N GLU A 120 8.01 2.08 5.08
CA GLU A 120 6.93 1.82 6.03
C GLU A 120 6.53 0.33 6.09
N SER A 121 6.58 -0.40 4.97
CA SER A 121 6.42 -1.87 4.93
C SER A 121 7.51 -2.56 5.77
N ASP A 122 8.77 -2.22 5.52
CA ASP A 122 9.92 -2.73 6.25
C ASP A 122 9.84 -2.39 7.75
N ARG A 123 9.41 -1.17 8.08
CA ARG A 123 9.23 -0.74 9.47
C ARG A 123 8.19 -1.60 10.18
N LEU A 124 7.07 -1.91 9.53
CA LEU A 124 6.04 -2.79 10.08
C LEU A 124 6.58 -4.19 10.37
N GLN A 125 7.26 -4.80 9.39
CA GLN A 125 7.85 -6.13 9.52
C GLN A 125 8.86 -6.18 10.68
N ALA A 126 9.72 -5.17 10.78
CA ALA A 126 10.71 -5.07 11.87
C ALA A 126 10.06 -4.94 13.25
N MET A 127 8.94 -4.22 13.36
CA MET A 127 8.22 -4.06 14.63
C MET A 127 7.52 -5.35 15.07
N ILE A 128 6.98 -6.12 14.13
CA ILE A 128 6.35 -7.42 14.41
C ILE A 128 7.40 -8.44 14.88
N GLN A 129 8.56 -8.52 14.22
CA GLN A 129 9.64 -9.44 14.60
C GLN A 129 10.19 -9.19 16.01
N LYS A 130 10.10 -7.94 16.49
CA LYS A 130 10.52 -7.54 17.84
C LYS A 130 9.39 -7.63 18.87
N GLU A 131 8.21 -8.10 18.48
CA GLU A 131 7.00 -8.16 19.32
C GLU A 131 6.57 -6.77 19.84
N GLU A 132 6.93 -5.69 19.13
CA GLU A 132 6.62 -4.31 19.52
C GLU A 132 5.18 -3.89 19.15
N ILE A 133 4.58 -4.64 18.23
CA ILE A 133 3.18 -4.59 17.78
C ILE A 133 2.64 -6.02 17.76
N ALA A 134 1.42 -6.21 18.26
CA ALA A 134 0.62 -7.42 18.05
C ALA A 134 -0.55 -7.07 17.12
N PHE A 135 -0.72 -7.84 16.05
CA PHE A 135 -1.84 -7.77 15.13
C PHE A 135 -2.89 -8.82 15.48
#